data_AF-A0AAN9GND5-F1
#
_entry.id   AF-A0AAN9GND5-F1
#
_cell.length_a   1.000
_cell.length_b   1.000
_cell.length_c   1.000
_cell.angle_alpha   90.00
_cell.angle_beta   90.00
_cell.angle_gamma   90.00
#
_symmetry.space_group_name_H-M   'P 1'
#
loop_
_entity.id
_entity.type
_entity.pdbx_description
1 polymer ?
#
loop_
_entity_poly.entity_id
_entity_poly.type
_entity_poly.pdbx_seq_one_letter_code
_entity_poly.pdbx_strand_id
1 'polypeptide(L)'
;MERPVSVVLFSLWIVLCLSGLLEAEGSELFVSNGTDVLKFDRETKTYQSLYHQHGGRIVGLAADIDDGILFWSDVSQQYRAIYKSWIDGSSIQIIITDVLECNGLSVDWISNHIYWTDAGRLTVEVANYDGSGRRILIGYGLQIPRGIIVDPVYA
;
A
#
# COMPACT_ATOMS: atom_id res chain seq x y z
N MET A 1 19.26 -20.48 0.54
CA MET A 1 19.29 -19.12 1.12
C MET A 1 17.87 -18.84 1.57
N GLU A 2 17.53 -19.34 2.75
CA GLU A 2 16.17 -19.32 3.27
C GLU A 2 15.91 -17.96 3.92
N ARG A 3 14.89 -17.26 3.43
CA ARG A 3 14.40 -16.00 4.01
C ARG A 3 13.40 -16.36 5.12
N PRO A 4 13.37 -15.66 6.26
CA PRO A 4 12.50 -16.00 7.36
C PRO A 4 11.04 -15.94 6.91
N VAL A 5 10.41 -17.11 6.85
CA VAL A 5 8.98 -17.26 6.64
C VAL A 5 8.33 -17.07 8.00
N SER A 6 7.50 -16.04 8.15
CA SER A 6 6.54 -15.95 9.25
C SER A 6 5.47 -17.04 9.06
N VAL A 7 5.85 -18.29 9.34
CA VAL A 7 4.93 -19.42 9.47
C VAL A 7 4.20 -19.24 10.81
N VAL A 8 2.95 -18.80 10.75
CA VAL A 8 2.00 -19.08 11.85
C VAL A 8 1.22 -20.33 11.48
N LEU A 9 1.85 -21.48 11.74
CA LEU A 9 1.12 -22.71 11.99
C LEU A 9 0.32 -22.50 13.29
N PHE A 10 -1.00 -22.55 13.16
CA PHE A 10 -1.94 -22.62 14.27
C PHE A 10 -1.66 -23.86 15.12
N SER A 11 -0.97 -23.67 16.26
CA SER A 11 -1.17 -24.42 17.51
C SER A 11 -0.13 -24.13 18.60
N LEU A 12 0.58 -22.99 18.58
CA LEU A 12 1.38 -22.54 19.73
C LEU A 12 1.39 -21.02 19.98
N TRP A 13 0.58 -20.24 19.25
CA TRP A 13 0.61 -18.76 19.30
C TRP A 13 -0.31 -18.12 20.35
N ILE A 14 -1.22 -18.87 20.97
CA ILE A 14 -2.08 -18.34 22.06
C ILE A 14 -1.28 -18.13 23.35
N VAL A 15 -0.14 -18.83 23.55
CA VAL A 15 0.65 -18.72 24.79
C VAL A 15 1.59 -17.50 24.77
N LEU A 16 2.09 -17.07 23.62
CA LEU A 16 3.07 -15.97 23.54
C LEU A 16 2.46 -14.57 23.47
N CYS A 17 1.17 -14.45 23.13
CA CYS A 17 0.48 -13.16 23.18
C CYS A 17 0.27 -12.65 24.63
N LEU A 18 0.42 -13.53 25.64
CA LEU A 18 0.38 -13.18 27.07
C LEU A 18 1.76 -12.85 27.67
N SER A 19 2.86 -13.04 26.93
CA SER A 19 4.23 -12.80 27.43
C SER A 19 4.92 -11.57 26.83
N GLY A 20 4.23 -10.77 26.01
CA GLY A 20 4.76 -9.49 25.49
C GLY A 20 6.01 -9.61 24.60
N LEU A 21 6.24 -10.76 23.95
CA LEU A 21 7.52 -11.09 23.29
C LEU A 21 7.52 -10.99 21.76
N LEU A 22 6.53 -10.33 21.16
CA LEU A 22 6.62 -9.89 19.77
C LEU A 22 6.05 -8.46 19.68
N GLU A 23 6.88 -7.48 20.03
CA GLU A 23 6.67 -6.14 19.50
C GLU A 23 7.03 -6.18 18.01
N ALA A 24 6.12 -5.74 17.15
CA ALA A 24 6.45 -5.54 15.74
C ALA A 24 7.64 -4.59 15.65
N GLU A 25 8.78 -5.04 15.10
CA GLU A 25 10.05 -4.30 15.04
C GLU A 25 9.99 -3.01 14.19
N GLY A 26 8.81 -2.64 13.66
CA GLY A 26 8.57 -1.39 12.96
C GLY A 26 8.07 -0.27 13.89
N SER A 27 8.88 0.75 14.09
CA SER A 27 8.48 1.99 14.78
C SER A 27 7.70 2.95 13.87
N GLU A 28 7.48 2.63 12.60
CA GLU A 28 6.96 3.59 11.61
C GLU A 28 5.51 3.30 11.20
N LEU A 29 4.73 4.36 10.99
CA LEU A 29 3.36 4.34 10.45
C LEU A 29 3.26 5.30 9.27
N PHE A 30 2.64 4.86 8.17
CA PHE A 30 2.35 5.72 7.03
C PHE A 30 0.86 6.07 7.04
N VAL A 31 0.54 7.36 6.90
CA VAL A 31 -0.83 7.87 6.99
C VAL A 31 -1.06 8.94 5.93
N SER A 32 -2.19 8.87 5.26
CA SER A 32 -2.66 9.94 4.37
C SER A 32 -3.67 10.82 5.09
N ASN A 33 -3.55 12.14 4.98
CA ASN A 33 -4.50 13.09 5.59
C ASN A 33 -5.39 13.82 4.54
N GLY A 34 -5.36 13.35 3.29
CA GLY A 34 -6.06 13.96 2.16
C GLY A 34 -5.14 14.76 1.24
N THR A 35 -4.20 15.56 1.76
CA THR A 35 -3.25 16.32 0.92
C THR A 35 -1.82 15.84 1.04
N ASP A 36 -1.51 15.12 2.11
CA ASP A 36 -0.17 14.70 2.45
C ASP A 36 -0.09 13.18 2.63
N VAL A 37 1.11 12.66 2.35
CA VAL A 37 1.57 11.37 2.84
C VAL A 37 2.52 11.62 4.00
N LEU A 38 2.15 11.14 5.18
CA LEU A 38 2.85 11.34 6.42
C LEU A 38 3.53 10.04 6.86
N LYS A 39 4.74 10.17 7.38
CA LYS A 39 5.46 9.15 8.12
C LYS A 39 5.45 9.53 9.58
N PHE A 40 4.88 8.68 10.43
CA PHE A 40 4.79 8.88 11.87
C PHE A 40 5.67 7.85 12.59
N ASP A 41 6.56 8.34 13.44
CA ASP A 41 7.40 7.54 14.32
C ASP A 41 6.66 7.30 15.64
N ARG A 42 6.43 6.02 15.96
CA ARG A 42 5.69 5.55 17.11
C ARG A 42 6.47 5.67 18.42
N GLU A 43 7.78 5.69 18.37
CA GLU A 43 8.65 5.82 19.55
C GLU A 43 8.79 7.30 19.93
N THR A 44 9.21 8.13 18.98
CA THR A 44 9.41 9.56 19.20
C THR A 44 8.10 10.35 19.19
N LYS A 45 7.01 9.74 18.70
CA LYS A 45 5.68 10.39 18.52
C LYS A 45 5.73 11.61 17.59
N THR A 46 6.69 11.62 16.67
CA THR A 46 6.86 12.70 15.68
C THR A 46 6.34 12.27 14.32
N TYR A 47 6.06 13.24 13.44
CA TYR A 47 5.73 12.96 12.05
C TYR A 47 6.54 13.82 11.10
N GLN A 48 6.74 13.30 9.90
CA GLN A 48 7.33 13.96 8.74
C GLN A 48 6.37 13.85 7.56
N SER A 49 6.17 14.95 6.83
CA SER A 49 5.50 14.88 5.52
C SER A 49 6.51 14.39 4.48
N LEU A 50 6.20 13.26 3.83
CA LEU A 50 6.97 12.70 2.74
C LEU A 50 6.56 13.30 1.39
N TYR A 51 5.29 13.69 1.27
CA TYR A 51 4.73 14.27 0.06
C TYR A 51 3.57 15.19 0.41
N HIS A 52 3.48 16.32 -0.27
CA HIS A 52 2.39 17.29 -0.16
C HIS A 52 1.88 17.65 -1.55
N GLN A 53 0.56 17.52 -1.76
CA GLN A 53 -0.11 17.94 -2.99
C GLN A 53 -1.24 18.92 -2.68
N HIS A 54 -1.06 20.17 -3.11
CA HIS A 54 -2.10 21.18 -2.93
C HIS A 54 -3.34 20.82 -3.76
N GLY A 55 -4.50 20.74 -3.12
CA GLY A 55 -5.74 20.30 -3.76
C GLY A 55 -5.79 18.80 -4.10
N GLY A 56 -4.83 18.01 -3.61
CA GLY A 56 -4.84 16.56 -3.72
C GLY A 56 -5.95 15.93 -2.89
N ARG A 57 -6.26 14.67 -3.21
CA ARG A 57 -7.13 13.81 -2.41
C ARG A 57 -6.50 12.43 -2.33
N ILE A 58 -5.50 12.32 -1.47
CA ILE A 58 -4.74 11.11 -1.19
C ILE A 58 -5.57 10.19 -0.30
N VAL A 59 -5.75 8.93 -0.73
CA VAL A 59 -6.67 7.99 -0.08
C VAL A 59 -6.02 6.64 0.20
N GLY A 60 -5.60 5.93 -0.85
CA GLY A 60 -5.00 4.61 -0.72
C GLY A 60 -3.52 4.72 -0.37
N LEU A 61 -3.04 3.81 0.46
CA LEU A 61 -1.62 3.63 0.78
C LEU A 61 -1.28 2.14 0.74
N ALA A 62 -0.10 1.81 0.26
CA ALA A 62 0.51 0.49 0.41
C ALA A 62 2.03 0.64 0.45
N ALA A 63 2.72 -0.27 1.14
CA ALA A 63 4.16 -0.20 1.27
C ALA A 63 4.77 -1.60 1.18
N ASP A 64 5.91 -1.67 0.50
CA ASP A 64 6.85 -2.78 0.59
C ASP A 64 7.94 -2.36 1.56
N ILE A 65 7.85 -2.85 2.80
CA ILE A 65 8.71 -2.37 3.89
C ILE A 65 10.14 -2.88 3.72
N ASP A 66 10.32 -4.11 3.23
CA ASP A 66 11.62 -4.74 3.07
C ASP A 66 12.45 -4.03 1.98
N ASP A 67 11.80 -3.68 0.87
CA ASP A 67 12.43 -2.93 -0.22
C ASP A 67 12.36 -1.39 -0.01
N GLY A 68 11.68 -0.92 1.04
CA GLY A 68 11.57 0.49 1.37
C GLY A 68 10.79 1.32 0.35
N ILE A 69 9.74 0.76 -0.25
CA ILE A 69 8.93 1.40 -1.29
C ILE A 69 7.56 1.77 -0.72
N LEU A 70 7.09 2.97 -1.06
CA LEU A 70 5.77 3.48 -0.69
C LEU A 70 4.94 3.79 -1.94
N PHE A 71 3.66 3.45 -1.90
CA PHE A 71 2.69 3.74 -2.95
C PHE A 71 1.48 4.47 -2.36
N TRP A 72 0.93 5.40 -3.12
CA TRP A 72 -0.32 6.07 -2.75
C TRP A 72 -1.17 6.42 -3.97
N SER A 73 -2.48 6.50 -3.77
CA SER A 73 -3.40 7.03 -4.78
C SER A 73 -3.78 8.46 -4.48
N ASP A 74 -3.78 9.33 -5.49
CA ASP A 74 -4.47 10.61 -5.46
C ASP A 74 -5.69 10.54 -6.39
N VAL A 75 -6.87 10.77 -5.85
CA VAL A 75 -8.16 10.69 -6.56
C VAL A 75 -8.81 12.06 -6.77
N SER A 76 -8.06 13.15 -6.55
CA SER A 76 -8.49 14.49 -6.95
C SER A 76 -8.64 14.57 -8.47
N GLN A 77 -9.50 15.46 -8.97
CA GLN A 77 -9.82 15.51 -10.40
C GLN A 77 -8.61 15.78 -11.29
N GLN A 78 -7.61 16.51 -10.77
CA GLN A 78 -6.42 16.95 -11.49
C GLN A 78 -5.25 15.96 -11.39
N TYR A 79 -5.18 15.13 -10.34
CA TYR A 79 -4.02 14.30 -10.02
C TYR A 79 -4.32 12.80 -9.96
N ARG A 80 -5.39 12.37 -10.64
CA ARG A 80 -5.87 10.97 -10.75
C ARG A 80 -4.79 9.97 -11.15
N ALA A 81 -4.08 9.43 -10.16
CA ALA A 81 -2.92 8.58 -10.38
C ALA A 81 -2.57 7.74 -9.15
N ILE A 82 -1.77 6.69 -9.38
CA ILE A 82 -1.02 5.99 -8.34
C ILE A 82 0.45 6.41 -8.46
N TYR A 83 0.98 6.85 -7.34
CA TYR A 83 2.35 7.30 -7.18
C TYR A 83 3.16 6.22 -6.47
N LYS A 84 4.47 6.30 -6.65
CA LYS A 84 5.50 5.50 -5.99
C LYS A 84 6.61 6.41 -5.49
N SER A 85 7.20 6.09 -4.36
CA SER A 85 8.46 6.68 -3.90
C SER A 85 9.25 5.67 -3.06
N TRP A 86 10.46 6.05 -2.67
CA TRP A 86 11.09 5.43 -1.50
C TRP A 86 10.41 5.92 -0.21
N ILE A 87 10.50 5.14 0.87
CA ILE A 87 9.91 5.47 2.19
C ILE A 87 10.57 6.67 2.88
N ASP A 88 11.70 7.16 2.35
CA ASP A 88 12.34 8.41 2.77
C ASP A 88 11.76 9.65 2.06
N GLY A 89 10.79 9.45 1.15
CA GLY A 89 10.16 10.51 0.35
C GLY A 89 10.90 10.88 -0.94
N SER A 90 12.01 10.21 -1.26
CA SER A 90 12.78 10.47 -2.47
C SER A 90 12.24 9.73 -3.69
N SER A 91 12.66 10.16 -4.89
CA SER A 91 12.34 9.52 -6.18
C SER A 91 10.85 9.31 -6.44
N ILE A 92 10.03 10.32 -6.14
CA ILE A 92 8.58 10.27 -6.41
C ILE A 92 8.31 10.15 -7.91
N GLN A 93 7.49 9.18 -8.28
CA GLN A 93 7.12 8.86 -9.65
C GLN A 93 5.62 8.57 -9.75
N ILE A 94 5.02 8.94 -10.87
CA ILE A 94 3.68 8.47 -11.24
C ILE A 94 3.85 7.14 -11.98
N ILE A 95 3.28 6.07 -11.46
CA ILE A 95 3.37 4.73 -12.08
C ILE A 95 2.10 4.34 -12.83
N ILE A 96 0.93 4.78 -12.36
CA ILE A 96 -0.35 4.57 -13.04
C ILE A 96 -1.08 5.91 -13.16
N THR A 97 -1.57 6.21 -14.35
CA THR A 97 -2.45 7.35 -14.62
C THR A 97 -3.89 6.89 -14.83
N ASP A 98 -4.82 7.84 -14.82
CA ASP A 98 -6.23 7.59 -15.18
C ASP A 98 -6.89 6.58 -14.23
N VAL A 99 -6.77 6.89 -12.94
CA VAL A 99 -7.38 6.16 -11.82
C VAL A 99 -8.50 7.03 -11.25
N LEU A 100 -9.75 6.56 -11.29
CA LEU A 100 -10.90 7.41 -11.00
C LEU A 100 -11.18 7.53 -9.50
N GLU A 101 -11.40 6.41 -8.83
CA GLU A 101 -11.65 6.35 -7.39
C GLU A 101 -10.91 5.17 -6.75
N CYS A 102 -9.58 5.28 -6.70
CA CYS A 102 -8.75 4.28 -6.01
C CYS A 102 -8.78 4.43 -4.49
N ASN A 103 -9.62 3.62 -3.86
CA ASN A 103 -9.83 3.63 -2.42
C ASN A 103 -8.92 2.64 -1.66
N GLY A 104 -8.37 1.64 -2.34
CA GLY A 104 -7.55 0.59 -1.73
C GLY A 104 -6.40 0.20 -2.64
N LEU A 105 -5.22 0.06 -2.02
CA LEU A 105 -3.99 -0.43 -2.63
C LEU A 105 -3.48 -1.62 -1.82
N SER A 106 -2.84 -2.57 -2.49
CA SER A 106 -2.13 -3.67 -1.85
C SER A 106 -0.94 -4.08 -2.71
N VAL A 107 0.11 -4.61 -2.10
CA VAL A 107 1.35 -4.99 -2.78
C VAL A 107 1.64 -6.48 -2.56
N ASP A 108 2.02 -7.15 -3.63
CA ASP A 108 2.68 -8.45 -3.60
C ASP A 108 4.19 -8.19 -3.76
N TRP A 109 4.89 -8.23 -2.63
CA TRP A 109 6.34 -8.02 -2.53
C TRP A 109 7.17 -9.19 -3.08
N ILE A 110 6.57 -10.36 -3.31
CA ILE A 110 7.28 -11.51 -3.87
C ILE A 110 7.38 -11.35 -5.39
N SER A 111 6.29 -10.92 -6.02
CA SER A 111 6.21 -10.78 -7.47
C SER A 111 6.33 -9.34 -7.98
N ASN A 112 6.53 -8.36 -7.08
CA ASN A 112 6.65 -6.94 -7.38
C ASN A 112 5.43 -6.37 -8.12
N HIS A 113 4.24 -6.78 -7.69
CA HIS A 113 2.98 -6.29 -8.23
C HIS A 113 2.24 -5.39 -7.26
N ILE A 114 1.60 -4.36 -7.80
CA ILE A 114 0.64 -3.52 -7.07
C ILE A 114 -0.77 -3.81 -7.58
N TYR A 115 -1.69 -3.96 -6.63
CA TYR A 115 -3.10 -4.22 -6.86
C TYR A 115 -3.91 -3.04 -6.32
N TRP A 116 -4.97 -2.68 -7.03
CA TRP A 116 -5.87 -1.62 -6.57
C TRP A 116 -7.32 -1.89 -6.96
N THR A 117 -8.21 -1.31 -6.16
CA THR A 117 -9.64 -1.22 -6.49
C THR A 117 -9.93 0.16 -7.04
N ASP A 118 -10.67 0.26 -8.14
CA ASP A 118 -11.16 1.54 -8.65
C ASP A 118 -12.70 1.55 -8.66
N ALA A 119 -13.30 2.32 -7.76
CA ALA A 119 -14.77 2.40 -7.64
C ALA A 119 -15.43 3.21 -8.77
N GLY A 120 -14.68 4.09 -9.45
CA GLY A 120 -15.18 4.81 -10.62
C GLY A 120 -15.20 3.94 -11.87
N ARG A 121 -14.32 2.94 -11.94
CA ARG A 121 -14.25 1.95 -13.05
C ARG A 121 -14.94 0.63 -12.76
N LEU A 122 -15.26 0.36 -11.50
CA LEU A 122 -15.78 -0.94 -11.04
C LEU A 122 -14.80 -2.09 -11.32
N THR A 123 -13.51 -1.83 -11.11
CA THR A 123 -12.44 -2.79 -11.41
C THR A 123 -11.59 -3.13 -10.20
N VAL A 124 -11.00 -4.32 -10.23
CA VAL A 124 -9.73 -4.62 -9.56
C VAL A 124 -8.66 -4.78 -10.63
N GLU A 125 -7.57 -4.04 -10.50
CA GLU A 125 -6.49 -4.00 -11.47
C GLU A 125 -5.15 -4.33 -10.81
N VAL A 126 -4.18 -4.71 -11.63
CA VAL A 126 -2.81 -5.02 -11.21
C VAL A 126 -1.80 -4.47 -12.21
N ALA A 127 -0.62 -4.10 -11.74
CA ALA A 127 0.54 -3.72 -12.55
C ALA A 127 1.83 -4.10 -11.81
N ASN A 128 2.96 -4.09 -12.52
CA ASN A 128 4.29 -4.13 -11.91
C ASN A 128 4.55 -2.84 -11.11
N TYR A 129 5.52 -2.87 -10.20
CA TYR A 129 5.95 -1.69 -9.43
C TYR A 129 6.45 -0.50 -10.28
N ASP A 130 6.76 -0.68 -11.56
CA ASP A 130 7.12 0.40 -12.50
C ASP A 130 5.93 0.89 -13.34
N GLY A 131 4.73 0.36 -13.09
CA GLY A 131 3.51 0.66 -13.82
C GLY A 131 3.29 -0.16 -15.09
N SER A 132 4.29 -0.94 -15.52
CA SER A 132 4.15 -1.81 -16.68
C SER A 132 3.23 -3.00 -16.40
N GLY A 133 2.73 -3.65 -17.45
CA GLY A 133 1.89 -4.85 -17.30
C GLY A 133 0.51 -4.59 -16.66
N ARG A 134 0.03 -3.33 -16.66
CA ARG A 134 -1.30 -2.96 -16.20
C ARG A 134 -2.38 -3.81 -16.87
N ARG A 135 -3.21 -4.49 -16.08
CA ARG A 135 -4.36 -5.28 -16.55
C ARG A 135 -5.49 -5.30 -15.53
N ILE A 136 -6.72 -5.48 -16.03
CA ILE A 136 -7.92 -5.70 -15.22
C ILE A 136 -7.96 -7.17 -14.81
N LEU A 137 -8.07 -7.44 -13.50
CA LEU A 137 -8.26 -8.78 -12.93
C LEU A 137 -9.74 -9.09 -12.74
N ILE A 138 -10.49 -8.10 -12.23
CA ILE A 138 -11.94 -8.21 -12.04
C ILE A 138 -12.57 -6.98 -12.68
N GLY A 139 -13.44 -7.18 -13.66
CA GLY A 139 -14.15 -6.10 -14.37
C GLY A 139 -15.66 -6.31 -14.42
N TYR A 140 -16.20 -7.19 -13.59
CA TYR A 140 -17.63 -7.54 -13.56
C TYR A 140 -18.08 -7.84 -12.13
N GLY A 141 -19.37 -7.63 -11.87
CA GLY A 141 -19.99 -7.97 -10.58
C GLY A 141 -19.59 -7.08 -9.39
N LEU A 142 -18.77 -6.04 -9.61
CA LEU A 142 -18.39 -5.07 -8.59
C LEU A 142 -19.33 -3.86 -8.61
N GLN A 143 -19.65 -3.32 -7.45
CA GLN A 143 -20.48 -2.12 -7.31
C GLN A 143 -19.70 -0.92 -6.76
N ILE A 144 -19.01 -1.09 -5.63
CA ILE A 144 -18.20 -0.05 -5.00
C ILE A 144 -17.01 -0.73 -4.30
N PRO A 145 -16.03 -1.26 -5.06
CA PRO A 145 -14.86 -1.91 -4.46
C PRO A 145 -14.04 -0.89 -3.64
N ARG A 146 -13.54 -1.31 -2.46
CA ARG A 146 -12.86 -0.44 -1.50
C ARG A 146 -11.58 -1.08 -0.94
N GLY A 147 -11.68 -1.80 0.17
CA GLY A 147 -10.52 -2.46 0.75
C GLY A 147 -10.07 -3.63 -0.12
N ILE A 148 -8.75 -3.78 -0.25
CA ILE A 148 -8.12 -4.93 -0.89
C ILE A 148 -6.88 -5.31 -0.07
N ILE A 149 -6.67 -6.61 0.08
CA ILE A 149 -5.46 -7.20 0.65
C ILE A 149 -5.05 -8.36 -0.24
N VAL A 150 -3.75 -8.61 -0.39
CA VAL A 150 -3.21 -9.79 -1.04
C VAL A 150 -2.43 -10.63 -0.04
N ASP A 151 -2.45 -11.94 -0.24
CA ASP A 151 -1.64 -12.90 0.51
C ASP A 151 -0.68 -13.59 -0.48
N PRO A 152 0.55 -13.08 -0.62
CA PRO A 152 1.47 -13.57 -1.64
C PRO A 152 2.18 -14.88 -1.26
N VAL A 153 2.09 -15.32 0.00
CA VAL A 153 2.92 -16.42 0.52
C VAL A 153 2.34 -17.81 0.20
N TYR A 154 1.12 -17.91 -0.34
CA TYR A 154 0.44 -19.18 -0.58
C TYR A 154 -0.04 -19.41 -2.03
N ALA A 155 0.64 -18.83 -3.03
CA ALA A 155 0.32 -19.04 -4.45
C ALA A 155 0.88 -20.36 -5.02
#